data_AF-R1DVY5-F1
#
_entry.id   AF-R1DVY5-F1
#
_cell.length_a   1.000
_cell.length_b   1.000
_cell.length_c   1.000
_cell.angle_alpha   90.00
_cell.angle_beta   90.00
_cell.angle_gamma   90.00
#
_symmetry.space_group_name_H-M   'P 1'
#
loop_
_entity.id
_entity.type
_entity.pdbx_description
1 polymer ?
#
loop_
_entity_poly.entity_id
_entity_poly.type
_entity_poly.pdbx_seq_one_letter_code
_entity_poly.pdbx_strand_id
1 'polypeptide(L)'
;MALAILVNTFAMAVTLHGTPQSRSPLVNWFAIEAGIPFTMAPPRPSNHPFDQAPATATVPFLTDDGGVEVFESGACLLYLADKYASSSAEERAAWTPWAFD
;
A
#
# COMPACT_ATOMS: atom_id res chain seq x y z
N MET A 1 30.06 -14.76 16.47
CA MET A 1 30.62 -13.40 16.47
C MET A 1 29.88 -12.62 15.39
N ALA A 2 29.16 -11.57 15.79
CA ALA A 2 28.43 -10.56 15.01
C ALA A 2 27.44 -11.02 13.91
N LEU A 3 26.15 -10.98 14.28
CA LEU A 3 24.98 -10.95 13.40
C LEU A 3 25.00 -9.64 12.60
N ALA A 4 25.27 -9.70 11.31
CA ALA A 4 25.08 -8.58 10.39
C ALA A 4 23.71 -8.72 9.72
N ILE A 5 22.64 -8.33 10.42
CA ILE A 5 21.39 -7.97 9.73
C ILE A 5 21.54 -6.48 9.42
N LEU A 6 21.86 -6.21 8.17
CA LEU A 6 21.82 -4.88 7.59
C LEU A 6 20.41 -4.31 7.87
N VAL A 7 20.31 -3.30 8.73
CA VAL A 7 19.07 -2.55 8.88
C VAL A 7 18.86 -1.82 7.56
N ASN A 8 17.89 -2.30 6.76
CA ASN A 8 17.51 -1.74 5.48
C ASN A 8 17.06 -0.28 5.67
N THR A 9 17.97 0.66 5.46
CA THR A 9 17.89 2.00 6.07
C THR A 9 17.15 3.04 5.22
N PHE A 10 16.47 2.65 4.14
CA PHE A 10 15.68 3.57 3.31
C PHE A 10 14.46 2.90 2.65
N ALA A 11 13.77 2.00 3.35
CA ALA A 11 12.42 1.65 2.90
C ALA A 11 11.54 2.90 3.09
N MET A 12 11.25 3.62 2.01
CA MET A 12 10.29 4.73 1.98
C MET A 12 9.03 4.30 2.71
N ALA A 13 8.67 5.01 3.79
CA ALA A 13 7.62 4.55 4.69
C ALA A 13 6.28 4.61 3.96
N VAL A 14 5.55 3.49 3.97
CA VAL A 14 4.20 3.41 3.44
C VAL A 14 3.22 3.75 4.56
N THR A 15 2.26 4.64 4.28
CA THR A 15 1.12 4.90 5.15
C THR A 15 -0.16 4.44 4.47
N LEU A 16 -0.94 3.60 5.15
CA LEU A 16 -2.24 3.12 4.70
C LEU A 16 -3.35 3.81 5.51
N HIS A 17 -4.10 4.67 4.83
CA HIS A 17 -5.30 5.30 5.34
C HIS A 17 -6.50 4.39 5.08
N GLY A 18 -7.20 3.96 6.14
CA GLY A 18 -8.25 2.97 5.96
C GLY A 18 -9.11 2.69 7.18
N THR A 19 -10.12 1.83 6.98
CA THR A 19 -10.99 1.31 8.05
C THR A 19 -11.11 -0.22 7.96
N PRO A 20 -11.33 -0.92 9.09
CA PRO A 20 -11.52 -2.38 9.08
C PRO A 20 -12.72 -2.88 8.26
N GLN A 21 -13.76 -2.07 8.10
CA GLN A 21 -15.00 -2.41 7.40
C GLN A 21 -14.95 -2.14 5.88
N SER A 22 -13.81 -1.67 5.37
CA SER A 22 -13.59 -1.38 3.94
C SER A 22 -12.75 -2.48 3.27
N ARG A 23 -12.27 -2.23 2.03
CA ARG A 23 -11.23 -3.07 1.39
C ARG A 23 -9.81 -2.82 1.91
N SER A 24 -9.62 -1.94 2.89
CA SER A 24 -8.30 -1.66 3.46
C SER A 24 -7.58 -2.88 4.05
N PRO A 25 -8.25 -3.83 4.74
CA PRO A 25 -7.58 -5.03 5.24
C PRO A 25 -6.85 -5.82 4.16
N LEU A 26 -7.36 -5.87 2.93
CA LEU A 26 -6.72 -6.59 1.83
C LEU A 26 -5.33 -6.03 1.50
N VAL A 27 -5.17 -4.70 1.49
CA VAL A 27 -3.86 -4.05 1.29
C VAL A 27 -2.95 -4.26 2.50
N ASN A 28 -3.50 -4.23 3.71
CA ASN A 28 -2.75 -4.51 4.94
C ASN A 28 -2.20 -5.94 4.95
N TRP A 29 -3.03 -6.93 4.61
CA TRP A 29 -2.63 -8.34 4.54
C TRP A 29 -1.51 -8.54 3.53
N PHE A 30 -1.61 -7.94 2.34
CA PHE A 30 -0.53 -7.99 1.36
C PHE A 30 0.78 -7.43 1.91
N ALA A 31 0.75 -6.24 2.54
CA ALA A 31 1.95 -5.64 3.10
C ALA A 31 2.57 -6.51 4.22
N ILE A 32 1.74 -7.15 5.04
CA ILE A 32 2.17 -8.10 6.08
C ILE A 32 2.85 -9.33 5.45
N GLU A 33 2.19 -9.99 4.50
CA GLU A 33 2.70 -11.21 3.84
C GLU A 33 4.00 -10.94 3.07
N ALA A 34 4.10 -9.77 2.43
CA ALA A 34 5.29 -9.36 1.70
C ALA A 34 6.41 -8.79 2.60
N GLY A 35 6.19 -8.68 3.92
CA GLY A 35 7.17 -8.10 4.86
C GLY A 35 7.44 -6.61 4.63
N ILE A 36 6.51 -5.89 4.01
CA ILE A 36 6.62 -4.46 3.73
C ILE A 36 6.27 -3.67 5.00
N PRO A 37 7.18 -2.84 5.53
CA PRO A 37 6.86 -1.99 6.69
C PRO A 37 5.87 -0.89 6.30
N PHE A 38 4.79 -0.75 7.06
CA PHE A 38 3.79 0.29 6.87
C PHE A 38 3.21 0.80 8.18
N THR A 39 2.60 1.98 8.14
CA THR A 39 1.85 2.57 9.26
C THR A 39 0.37 2.69 8.90
N MET A 40 -0.51 2.39 9.85
CA MET A 40 -1.94 2.64 9.70
C MET A 40 -2.29 4.06 10.15
N ALA A 41 -3.11 4.73 9.37
CA ALA A 41 -3.64 6.05 9.70
C ALA A 41 -5.16 6.12 9.51
N PRO A 42 -5.86 7.04 10.20
CA PRO A 42 -7.27 7.30 9.94
C PRO A 42 -7.52 7.72 8.47
N PRO A 43 -8.72 7.46 7.94
CA PRO A 43 -9.13 7.97 6.64
C PRO A 43 -8.97 9.48 6.54
N ARG A 44 -8.47 9.96 5.41
CA ARG A 44 -8.39 11.38 5.06
C ARG A 44 -8.77 11.59 3.60
N PRO A 45 -9.15 12.80 3.20
CA PRO A 45 -9.30 13.13 1.79
C PRO A 45 -8.07 12.75 0.97
N SER A 46 -8.29 12.01 -0.11
CA SER A 46 -7.28 11.70 -1.13
C SER A 46 -7.29 12.73 -2.25
N ASN A 47 -6.48 12.52 -3.29
CA ASN A 47 -6.53 13.28 -4.54
C ASN A 47 -7.71 12.89 -5.45
N HIS A 48 -8.61 12.02 -4.98
CA HIS A 48 -9.81 11.63 -5.71
C HIS A 48 -10.85 12.78 -5.77
N PRO A 49 -11.49 13.05 -6.93
CA PRO A 49 -12.35 14.24 -7.12
C PRO A 49 -13.56 14.36 -6.18
N PHE A 50 -13.99 13.25 -5.59
CA PHE A 50 -15.17 13.19 -4.72
C PHE A 50 -14.83 13.15 -3.22
N ASP A 51 -13.54 13.11 -2.88
CA ASP A 51 -13.06 13.08 -1.50
C ASP A 51 -12.95 14.50 -0.95
N GLN A 52 -14.08 15.10 -0.57
CA GLN A 52 -14.09 16.48 -0.04
C GLN A 52 -13.94 16.54 1.49
N ALA A 53 -14.19 15.45 2.20
CA ALA A 53 -14.10 15.38 3.66
C ALA A 53 -13.72 13.96 4.14
N PRO A 54 -13.21 13.78 5.37
CA PRO A 54 -12.88 12.45 5.91
C PRO A 54 -14.04 11.44 5.87
N ALA A 55 -15.29 11.92 5.99
CA ALA A 55 -16.48 11.07 5.93
C ALA A 55 -16.79 10.55 4.52
N THR A 56 -16.26 11.19 3.48
CA THR A 56 -16.40 10.76 2.07
C THR A 56 -15.07 10.28 1.50
N ALA A 57 -14.06 10.05 2.34
CA ALA A 57 -12.75 9.59 1.91
C ALA A 57 -12.86 8.20 1.29
N THR A 58 -12.28 8.06 0.10
CA THR A 58 -12.08 6.77 -0.57
C THR A 58 -11.00 6.01 0.18
N VAL A 59 -11.32 4.79 0.63
CA VAL A 59 -10.39 3.91 1.34
C VAL A 59 -10.37 2.51 0.71
N PRO A 60 -9.20 1.85 0.61
CA PRO A 60 -7.91 2.30 1.10
C PRO A 60 -7.30 3.45 0.29
N PHE A 61 -6.47 4.23 0.97
CA PHE A 61 -5.66 5.27 0.37
C PHE A 61 -4.22 5.16 0.89
N LEU A 62 -3.29 4.97 -0.03
CA LEU A 62 -1.87 4.76 0.25
C LEU A 62 -1.10 6.04 -0.02
N THR A 63 -0.19 6.38 0.90
CA THR A 63 0.85 7.37 0.64
C THR A 63 2.24 6.85 0.97
N ASP A 64 3.27 7.48 0.42
CA ASP A 64 4.65 7.27 0.85
C ASP A 64 5.43 8.57 1.04
N ASP A 65 6.64 8.45 1.60
CA ASP A 65 7.53 9.59 1.84
C ASP A 65 8.04 10.28 0.54
N GLY A 66 7.77 9.69 -0.62
CA GLY A 66 8.10 10.24 -1.94
C GLY A 66 7.02 11.14 -2.51
N GLY A 67 5.91 11.30 -1.79
CA GLY A 67 4.75 12.04 -2.26
C GLY A 67 3.87 11.25 -3.23
N VAL A 68 4.03 9.92 -3.32
CA VAL A 68 3.08 9.08 -4.06
C VAL A 68 1.78 9.00 -3.28
N GLU A 69 0.67 9.16 -3.99
CA GLU A 69 -0.69 9.06 -3.45
C GLU A 69 -1.53 8.16 -4.36
N VAL A 70 -2.08 7.07 -3.81
CA VAL A 70 -2.83 6.07 -4.56
C VAL A 70 -4.12 5.72 -3.83
N PHE A 71 -5.27 6.00 -4.44
CA PHE A 71 -6.57 5.46 -4.04
C PHE A 71 -6.91 4.23 -4.90
N GLU A 72 -8.00 3.53 -4.58
CA GLU A 72 -8.36 2.18 -5.08
C GLU A 72 -7.47 1.05 -4.57
N SER A 73 -8.06 0.01 -3.99
CA SER A 73 -7.27 -1.09 -3.39
C SER A 73 -6.45 -1.87 -4.40
N GLY A 74 -6.97 -2.08 -5.62
CA GLY A 74 -6.22 -2.77 -6.68
C GLY A 74 -4.99 -1.97 -7.13
N ALA A 75 -5.13 -0.64 -7.25
CA ALA A 75 -4.01 0.24 -7.56
C ALA A 75 -3.00 0.28 -6.40
N CYS A 76 -3.45 0.29 -5.14
CA CYS A 76 -2.58 0.18 -3.98
C CYS A 76 -1.77 -1.12 -3.98
N LEU A 77 -2.41 -2.26 -4.27
CA LEU A 77 -1.73 -3.56 -4.36
C LEU A 77 -0.70 -3.59 -5.48
N LEU A 78 -1.06 -3.11 -6.67
CA LEU A 78 -0.14 -3.05 -7.81
C LEU A 78 1.05 -2.13 -7.49
N TYR A 79 0.82 -1.00 -6.85
CA TYR A 79 1.90 -0.11 -6.42
C TYR A 79 2.88 -0.80 -5.46
N LEU A 80 2.38 -1.50 -4.45
CA LEU A 80 3.22 -2.22 -3.51
C LEU A 80 3.96 -3.39 -4.17
N ALA A 81 3.30 -4.12 -5.06
CA ALA A 81 3.91 -5.20 -5.81
C ALA A 81 5.04 -4.68 -6.71
N ASP A 82 4.80 -3.63 -7.48
CA ASP A 82 5.80 -3.03 -8.38
C ASP A 82 6.98 -2.42 -7.60
N LYS A 83 6.71 -1.84 -6.42
CA LYS A 83 7.76 -1.18 -5.63
C LYS A 83 8.62 -2.15 -4.84
N TYR A 84 8.07 -3.27 -4.36
CA TYR A 84 8.75 -4.13 -3.39
C TYR A 84 8.84 -5.61 -3.78
N ALA A 85 8.04 -6.10 -4.73
CA ALA A 85 7.88 -7.53 -4.99
C ALA A 85 8.08 -7.95 -6.46
N SER A 86 8.18 -7.02 -7.41
CA SER A 86 8.27 -7.35 -8.84
C SER A 86 9.27 -6.47 -9.58
N SER A 87 10.01 -7.09 -10.49
CA SER A 87 11.01 -6.46 -11.36
C SER A 87 10.74 -6.68 -12.86
N SER A 88 9.73 -7.50 -13.20
CA SER A 88 9.35 -7.83 -14.59
C SER A 88 7.83 -7.89 -14.79
N ALA A 89 7.38 -8.02 -16.04
CA ALA A 89 5.95 -8.20 -16.35
C ALA A 89 5.44 -9.59 -15.92
N GLU A 90 6.29 -10.61 -16.03
CA GLU A 90 6.01 -11.99 -15.66
C GLU A 90 5.82 -12.13 -14.14
N GLU A 91 6.65 -11.44 -13.35
CA GLU A 91 6.49 -11.41 -11.88
C GLU A 91 5.21 -10.66 -11.48
N ARG A 92 4.90 -9.53 -12.12
CA ARG A 92 3.65 -8.79 -11.88
C ARG A 92 2.41 -9.61 -12.21
N ALA A 93 2.46 -10.46 -13.23
CA ALA A 93 1.34 -11.30 -13.63
C ALA A 93 0.90 -12.30 -12.54
N ALA A 94 1.79 -12.68 -11.62
CA ALA A 94 1.46 -13.56 -10.50
C ALA A 94 0.50 -12.91 -9.48
N TRP A 95 0.56 -11.58 -9.35
CA TRP A 95 -0.17 -10.82 -8.32
C TRP A 95 -1.34 -10.01 -8.90
N THR A 96 -1.24 -9.60 -10.16
CA THR A 96 -2.23 -8.75 -10.84
C THR A 96 -3.67 -9.29 -10.78
N PRO A 97 -3.95 -10.61 -10.94
CA PRO A 97 -5.31 -11.13 -10.82
C PRO A 97 -5.94 -10.88 -9.45
N TRP A 98 -5.16 -11.03 -8.38
CA TRP A 98 -5.59 -10.82 -6.99
C TRP A 98 -5.86 -9.35 -6.66
N ALA A 99 -5.40 -8.41 -7.49
CA ALA A 99 -5.67 -6.98 -7.30
C ALA A 99 -7.10 -6.58 -7.68
N PHE A 100 -7.81 -7.43 -8.43
CA PHE A 100 -9.12 -7.15 -8.99
C PHE A 100 -10.21 -8.16 -8.60
N ASP A 101 -9.85 -9.21 -7.88
CA ASP A 101 -10.76 -10.19 -7.25
C ASP A 101 -11.24 -9.65 -5.88
#